data_AF-V4XT57-F1
#
_entry.id   AF-V4XT57-F1
#
_cell.length_a   1.000
_cell.length_b   1.000
_cell.length_c   1.000
_cell.angle_alpha   90.00
_cell.angle_beta   90.00
_cell.angle_gamma   90.00
#
_symmetry.space_group_name_H-M   'P 1'
#
loop_
_entity.id
_entity.type
_entity.pdbx_description
1 polymer ?
#
loop_
_entity_poly.entity_id
_entity_poly.type
_entity_poly.pdbx_seq_one_letter_code
_entity_poly.pdbx_strand_id
1 'polypeptide(L)'
;MASEAWRHTDILRQIRNHAVRDYYNSDYNDRPSEYDQNQTLTDWNNRWTVSADPSQHAAQQTIGQIHSDLETLKEQRKEGYNVGRLKWQRCR
;
A
#
# COMPACT_ATOMS: atom_id res chain seq x y z
N MET A 1 3.02 22.94 10.29
CA MET A 1 2.98 23.19 8.83
C MET A 1 3.94 22.26 8.08
N ALA A 2 5.24 22.54 7.92
CA ALA A 2 6.13 21.64 7.18
C ALA A 2 6.30 20.27 7.86
N SER A 3 6.57 20.24 9.16
CA SER A 3 6.86 18.99 9.92
C SER A 3 5.70 17.98 9.92
N GLU A 4 4.47 18.45 9.78
CA GLU A 4 3.25 17.63 9.81
C GLU A 4 2.93 17.01 8.45
N ALA A 5 3.02 17.79 7.37
CA ALA A 5 2.93 17.27 6.01
C ALA A 5 4.03 16.22 5.72
N TRP A 6 5.24 16.42 6.26
CA TRP A 6 6.31 15.43 6.19
C TRP A 6 5.97 14.16 6.95
N ARG A 7 5.42 14.28 8.17
CA ARG A 7 4.94 13.15 8.96
C ARG A 7 3.86 12.36 8.22
N HIS A 8 2.92 13.04 7.57
CA HIS A 8 1.85 12.39 6.82
C HIS A 8 2.37 11.65 5.58
N THR A 9 3.29 12.27 4.85
CA THR A 9 3.95 11.64 3.71
C THR A 9 4.72 10.38 4.14
N ASP A 10 5.39 10.44 5.29
CA ASP A 10 6.11 9.30 5.84
C ASP A 10 5.18 8.14 6.23
N ILE A 11 4.08 8.43 6.92
CA ILE A 11 3.06 7.43 7.29
C ILE A 11 2.48 6.75 6.05
N LEU A 12 2.06 7.52 5.04
CA LEU A 12 1.50 6.96 3.80
C LEU A 12 2.53 6.10 3.05
N ARG A 13 3.80 6.50 3.06
CA ARG A 13 4.90 5.71 2.50
C ARG A 13 5.08 4.38 3.26
N GLN A 14 5.03 4.40 4.59
CA GLN A 14 5.12 3.19 5.40
C GLN A 14 3.95 2.24 5.11
N ILE A 15 2.74 2.76 5.03
CA ILE A 15 1.53 1.99 4.66
C ILE A 15 1.70 1.36 3.28
N ARG A 16 2.10 2.17 2.28
CA ARG A 16 2.33 1.67 0.92
C ARG A 16 3.34 0.53 0.91
N ASN A 17 4.48 0.72 1.58
CA ASN A 17 5.51 -0.30 1.66
C ASN A 17 4.97 -1.56 2.33
N HIS A 18 4.24 -1.43 3.44
CA HIS A 18 3.66 -2.60 4.10
C HIS A 18 2.68 -3.35 3.17
N ALA A 19 1.77 -2.66 2.49
CA ALA A 19 0.82 -3.30 1.59
C ALA A 19 1.52 -4.04 0.44
N VAL A 20 2.58 -3.45 -0.14
CA VAL A 20 3.42 -4.12 -1.15
C VAL A 20 4.12 -5.35 -0.58
N ARG A 21 4.59 -5.30 0.67
CA ARG A 21 5.20 -6.46 1.34
C ARG A 21 4.24 -7.59 1.51
N ASP A 22 3.11 -7.27 2.08
CA ASP A 22 2.05 -8.20 2.41
C ASP A 22 1.59 -8.93 1.13
N TYR A 23 1.36 -8.18 0.05
CA TYR A 23 1.01 -8.74 -1.25
C TYR A 23 2.05 -9.70 -1.83
N TYR A 24 3.34 -9.36 -1.77
CA TYR A 24 4.40 -10.19 -2.35
C TYR A 24 4.95 -11.29 -1.43
N ASN A 25 4.67 -11.23 -0.13
CA ASN A 25 5.03 -12.27 0.83
C ASN A 25 4.00 -13.41 0.87
N SER A 26 2.77 -13.17 0.42
CA SER A 26 1.78 -14.22 0.24
C SER A 26 2.03 -15.07 -1.01
N ASP A 27 1.64 -16.34 -0.92
CA ASP A 27 1.58 -17.23 -2.07
C ASP A 27 0.62 -16.70 -3.12
N TYR A 28 0.83 -17.08 -4.39
CA TYR A 28 0.09 -16.51 -5.52
C TYR A 28 -1.44 -16.61 -5.38
N ASN A 29 -1.93 -17.72 -4.84
CA ASN A 29 -3.37 -17.96 -4.64
C ASN A 29 -3.92 -17.32 -3.35
N ASP A 30 -3.04 -16.91 -2.44
CA ASP A 30 -3.39 -16.38 -1.11
C ASP A 30 -3.03 -14.89 -1.00
N ARG A 31 -2.89 -14.22 -2.14
CA ARG A 31 -2.58 -12.79 -2.15
C ARG A 31 -3.76 -12.01 -1.59
N PRO A 32 -3.50 -11.10 -0.65
CA PRO A 32 -4.56 -10.30 -0.05
C PRO A 32 -5.19 -9.40 -1.11
N SER A 33 -6.50 -9.25 -1.04
CA SER A 33 -7.24 -8.25 -1.82
C SER A 33 -7.06 -6.85 -1.24
N GLU A 34 -7.47 -5.82 -1.99
CA GLU A 34 -7.57 -4.45 -1.46
C GLU A 34 -8.39 -4.39 -0.18
N TYR A 35 -9.51 -5.12 -0.15
CA TYR A 35 -10.39 -5.18 1.00
C TYR A 35 -9.68 -5.76 2.23
N ASP A 36 -8.97 -6.87 2.07
CA ASP A 36 -8.24 -7.53 3.17
C ASP A 36 -7.20 -6.58 3.78
N GLN A 37 -6.44 -5.89 2.91
CA GLN A 37 -5.42 -4.95 3.37
C GLN A 37 -6.04 -3.70 4.03
N ASN A 38 -7.17 -3.21 3.51
CA ASN A 38 -7.91 -2.12 4.15
C ASN A 38 -8.52 -2.50 5.51
N GLN A 39 -8.93 -3.76 5.70
CA GLN A 39 -9.37 -4.26 7.00
C GLN A 39 -8.21 -4.27 8.00
N THR A 40 -7.04 -4.80 7.62
CA THR A 40 -5.86 -4.82 8.52
C THR A 40 -5.37 -3.42 8.92
N LEU A 41 -5.55 -2.42 8.06
CA LEU A 41 -5.29 -1.01 8.38
C LEU A 41 -6.09 -0.53 9.60
N THR A 42 -7.35 -0.95 9.71
CA THR A 42 -8.23 -0.59 10.83
C THR A 42 -7.70 -1.18 12.14
N ASP A 43 -7.21 -2.43 12.09
CA ASP A 43 -6.56 -3.07 13.24
C ASP A 43 -5.22 -2.40 13.61
N TRP A 44 -4.47 -1.93 12.62
CA TRP A 44 -3.20 -1.23 12.86
C TRP A 44 -3.41 0.16 13.44
N ASN A 45 -4.45 0.88 13.04
CA ASN A 45 -4.81 2.16 13.65
C ASN A 45 -5.09 2.02 15.15
N ASN A 46 -5.76 0.94 15.55
CA ASN A 46 -6.01 0.62 16.96
C ASN A 46 -4.73 0.29 17.74
N ARG A 47 -3.76 -0.39 17.10
CA ARG A 47 -2.52 -0.85 17.76
C ARG A 47 -1.41 0.20 17.83
N TRP A 48 -1.31 1.06 16.83
CA TRP A 48 -0.20 2.02 16.69
C TRP A 48 -0.61 3.48 16.91
N THR A 49 -1.88 3.72 17.28
CA THR A 49 -2.43 5.07 17.50
C THR A 49 -2.08 6.02 16.34
N VAL A 50 -2.16 5.50 15.10
CA VAL A 50 -1.88 6.27 13.87
C VAL A 50 -2.99 7.31 13.61
N SER A 51 -3.95 7.44 14.52
CA SER A 51 -5.10 8.35 14.53
C SER A 51 -4.76 9.85 14.56
N ALA A 52 -3.53 10.24 14.25
CA ALA A 52 -3.17 11.63 13.99
C ALA A 52 -2.75 11.78 12.52
N ASP A 53 -3.78 11.94 11.69
CA ASP A 53 -3.91 13.00 10.69
C ASP A 53 -3.25 12.91 9.30
N PRO A 54 -2.98 11.71 8.77
CA PRO A 54 -3.42 11.45 7.41
C PRO A 54 -4.62 10.50 7.49
N SER A 55 -5.77 11.02 7.07
CA SER A 55 -7.07 10.36 7.17
C SER A 55 -7.00 8.90 6.75
N GLN A 56 -7.68 8.02 7.48
CA GLN A 56 -7.88 6.62 7.11
C GLN A 56 -8.24 6.44 5.63
N HIS A 57 -8.95 7.41 5.07
CA HIS A 57 -9.25 7.51 3.65
C HIS A 57 -8.01 7.65 2.76
N ALA A 58 -7.03 8.51 3.09
CA ALA A 58 -5.78 8.62 2.35
C ALA A 58 -4.96 7.31 2.39
N ALA A 59 -4.99 6.60 3.53
CA ALA A 59 -4.40 5.28 3.63
C ALA A 59 -5.12 4.28 2.70
N GLN A 60 -6.46 4.23 2.74
CA GLN A 60 -7.26 3.38 1.87
C GLN A 60 -7.03 3.68 0.39
N GLN A 61 -7.00 4.96 0.00
CA GLN A 61 -6.68 5.38 -1.37
C GLN A 61 -5.27 4.93 -1.80
N THR A 62 -4.30 5.00 -0.89
CA THR A 62 -2.94 4.53 -1.17
C THR A 62 -2.92 3.02 -1.44
N ILE A 63 -3.69 2.23 -0.69
CA ILE A 63 -3.84 0.79 -0.95
C ILE A 63 -4.56 0.53 -2.26
N GLY A 64 -5.67 1.22 -2.54
CA GLY A 64 -6.39 1.08 -3.81
C GLY A 64 -5.50 1.37 -5.02
N GLN A 65 -4.64 2.40 -4.94
CA GLN A 65 -3.67 2.69 -6.01
C GLN A 65 -2.68 1.54 -6.23
N ILE A 66 -2.21 0.88 -5.17
CA ILE A 66 -1.32 -0.28 -5.28
C ILE A 66 -2.01 -1.43 -6.04
N HIS A 67 -3.28 -1.71 -5.74
CA HIS A 67 -4.04 -2.76 -6.41
C HIS A 67 -4.32 -2.43 -7.87
N SER A 68 -4.65 -1.17 -8.17
CA SER A 68 -4.76 -0.72 -9.56
C SER A 68 -3.45 -0.90 -10.32
N ASP A 69 -2.31 -0.50 -9.74
CA ASP A 69 -1.01 -0.65 -10.39
C ASP A 69 -0.66 -2.14 -10.62
N LEU A 70 -1.03 -3.02 -9.68
CA LEU A 70 -0.82 -4.47 -9.79
C LEU A 70 -1.63 -5.08 -10.94
N GLU A 71 -2.90 -4.69 -11.10
CA GLU A 71 -3.71 -5.16 -12.23
C GLU A 71 -3.18 -4.63 -13.56
N THR A 72 -2.73 -3.37 -13.63
CA THR A 72 -2.06 -2.84 -14.83
C THR A 72 -0.80 -3.64 -15.17
N LEU A 73 0.06 -3.94 -14.20
CA LEU A 73 1.27 -4.76 -14.43
C LEU A 73 0.92 -6.18 -14.92
N LYS A 74 -0.16 -6.76 -14.40
CA LYS A 74 -0.64 -8.08 -14.78
C LYS A 74 -1.20 -8.07 -16.20
N GLU A 75 -1.93 -7.04 -16.59
CA GLU A 75 -2.43 -6.85 -17.95
C GLU A 75 -1.27 -6.68 -18.95
N GLN A 76 -0.32 -5.78 -18.67
CA GLN A 76 0.86 -5.59 -19.52
C GLN A 76 1.65 -6.90 -19.71
N ARG A 77 1.75 -7.73 -18.67
CA ARG A 77 2.39 -9.05 -18.80
C ARG A 77 1.61 -10.00 -19.71
N LYS A 78 0.27 -10.00 -19.64
CA LYS A 78 -0.58 -10.81 -20.53
C LYS A 78 -0.43 -10.38 -21.99
N GLU A 79 -0.22 -9.09 -22.23
CA GLU A 79 0.04 -8.53 -23.56
C GLU A 79 1.47 -8.77 -24.06
N GLY A 80 2.33 -9.42 -23.26
CA GLY A 80 3.69 -9.79 -23.64
C GLY A 80 4.77 -8.75 -23.31
N TYR A 81 4.43 -7.66 -22.61
CA TYR A 81 5.42 -6.68 -22.17
C TYR A 81 6.30 -7.23 -21.03
N ASN A 82 7.60 -6.93 -21.08
CA ASN A 82 8.55 -7.28 -20.03
C ASN A 82 8.47 -6.26 -18.88
N VAL A 83 7.57 -6.50 -17.92
CA VAL A 83 7.36 -5.63 -16.75
C VAL A 83 7.77 -6.28 -15.45
N GLY A 84 8.37 -5.45 -14.57
CA GLY A 84 8.86 -5.88 -13.26
C GLY A 84 7.76 -6.00 -12.18
N ARG A 85 8.21 -6.00 -10.92
CA ARG A 85 7.35 -5.91 -9.72
C ARG A 85 7.27 -4.47 -9.25
N LEU A 86 6.19 -4.14 -8.52
CA LEU A 86 6.12 -2.89 -7.78
C LEU A 86 7.33 -2.76 -6.85
N LYS A 87 7.92 -1.57 -6.84
CA LYS A 87 9.08 -1.26 -6.01
C LYS A 87 8.67 -0.67 -4.68
N TRP A 88 9.45 -0.99 -3.66
CA TRP A 88 9.47 -0.32 -2.37
C TRP A 88 9.88 1.14 -2.52
N GLN A 89 9.18 2.04 -1.84
CA GLN A 89 9.64 3.42 -1.71
C GLN A 89 10.69 3.46 -0.61
N ARG A 90 11.90 3.95 -0.92
CA ARG A 90 12.98 4.01 0.05
C ARG A 90 12.60 4.90 1.24
N CYS A 91 12.99 4.47 2.45
CA CYS A 91 13.09 5.37 3.61
C CYS A 91 14.12 6.46 3.27
N ARG A 92 13.86 7.69 3.70
CA ARG A 92 14.65 8.88 3.40
C ARG A 92 15.14 9.42 4.73
#